data_AF-D8DV51-F1
#
_entry.id   AF-D8DV51-F1
#
_cell.length_a   1.000
_cell.length_b   1.000
_cell.length_c   1.000
_cell.angle_alpha   90.00
_cell.angle_beta   90.00
_cell.angle_gamma   90.00
#
_symmetry.space_group_name_H-M   'P 1'
#
loop_
_entity.id
_entity.type
_entity.pdbx_description
1 polymer ?
#
loop_
_entity_poly.entity_id
_entity_poly.type
_entity_poly.pdbx_seq_one_letter_code
_entity_poly.pdbx_strand_id
1 'polypeptide(L)'
;KWTKNIIRCKGLVYFRDEQETCYVFEQAGKQMNLTNAGQWYATMPADELKQLLENNPKVKAQWDDKYGDRMQKLVFIGQHLDREAITKGLDSCLED
;
A
#
# COMPACT_ATOMS: atom_id res chain seq x y z
N LYS A 1 14.49 -6.68 13.71
CA LYS A 1 15.67 -7.43 13.21
C LYS A 1 15.41 -7.76 11.74
N TRP A 2 16.11 -7.16 10.79
CA TRP A 2 15.83 -7.36 9.35
C TRP A 2 16.26 -8.77 8.92
N THR A 3 15.37 -9.51 8.27
CA THR A 3 15.66 -10.86 7.78
C THR A 3 16.61 -10.75 6.58
N LYS A 4 17.78 -11.41 6.67
CA LYS A 4 18.79 -11.42 5.59
C LYS A 4 18.27 -11.98 4.25
N ASN A 5 17.12 -12.63 4.32
CA ASN A 5 16.46 -13.32 3.23
C ASN A 5 15.68 -12.37 2.30
N ILE A 6 15.28 -11.18 2.77
CA ILE A 6 14.62 -10.16 1.96
C ILE A 6 15.68 -9.28 1.30
N ILE A 7 15.74 -9.31 -0.03
CA ILE A 7 16.70 -8.56 -0.85
C ILE A 7 16.12 -7.19 -1.20
N ARG A 8 14.85 -7.15 -1.63
CA ARG A 8 14.12 -5.92 -1.96
C ARG A 8 12.67 -6.00 -1.53
N CYS A 9 12.08 -4.84 -1.26
CA CYS A 9 10.65 -4.66 -1.12
C CYS A 9 10.24 -3.37 -1.84
N LYS A 10 9.10 -3.37 -2.50
CA LYS A 10 8.52 -2.16 -3.10
C LYS A 10 7.01 -2.22 -3.06
N GLY A 11 6.36 -1.08 -2.89
CA GLY A 11 4.92 -1.02 -3.05
C GLY A 11 4.25 0.23 -2.50
N LEU A 12 2.92 0.25 -2.59
CA LEU A 12 2.12 1.35 -2.05
C LEU A 12 1.87 1.13 -0.56
N VAL A 13 1.98 2.23 0.20
CA VAL A 13 1.64 2.25 1.61
C VAL A 13 0.71 3.42 1.95
N TYR A 14 -0.20 3.15 2.88
CA TYR A 14 -1.24 3.98 3.46
C TYR A 14 -0.95 4.13 4.96
N PHE A 15 -1.08 5.35 5.48
CA PHE A 15 -0.85 5.69 6.88
C PHE A 15 -2.07 6.36 7.49
N ARG A 16 -2.37 6.03 8.75
CA ARG A 16 -3.51 6.60 9.50
C ARG A 16 -3.43 8.12 9.63
N ASP A 17 -2.23 8.64 9.83
CA ASP A 17 -2.01 10.06 10.13
C ASP A 17 -1.90 10.92 8.85
N GLU A 18 -1.81 10.28 7.67
CA GLU A 18 -1.71 10.95 6.37
C GLU A 18 -2.66 10.30 5.36
N GLN A 19 -3.96 10.36 5.64
CA GLN A 19 -4.95 9.57 4.90
C GLN A 19 -5.16 10.01 3.45
N GLU A 20 -4.69 11.22 3.12
CA GLU A 20 -4.81 11.77 1.78
C GLU A 20 -3.66 11.33 0.87
N THR A 21 -2.48 11.10 1.44
CA THR A 21 -1.26 10.86 0.68
C THR A 21 -1.05 9.38 0.41
N CYS A 22 -0.81 9.05 -0.86
CA CYS A 22 -0.33 7.75 -1.28
C CYS A 22 1.20 7.75 -1.31
N TYR A 23 1.83 6.78 -0.66
CA TYR A 23 3.29 6.67 -0.64
C TYR A 23 3.76 5.43 -1.38
N VAL A 24 4.89 5.56 -2.09
CA VAL A 24 5.65 4.43 -2.60
C VAL A 24 6.80 4.15 -1.63
N PHE A 25 6.76 2.98 -1.01
CA PHE A 25 7.85 2.43 -0.21
C PHE A 25 8.81 1.66 -1.09
N GLU A 26 10.12 1.87 -0.91
CA GLU A 26 11.18 1.15 -1.60
C GLU A 26 12.30 0.75 -0.64
N GLN A 27 12.72 -0.51 -0.73
CA GLN A 27 13.85 -1.03 0.02
C GLN A 27 14.77 -1.86 -0.88
N ALA A 28 16.07 -1.65 -0.72
CA ALA A 28 17.12 -2.46 -1.33
C ALA A 28 18.28 -2.64 -0.33
N GLY A 29 18.53 -3.89 0.07
CA GLY A 29 19.51 -4.17 1.13
C GLY A 29 19.16 -3.47 2.44
N LYS A 30 20.00 -2.53 2.88
CA LYS A 30 19.76 -1.73 4.10
C LYS A 30 19.15 -0.35 3.82
N GLN A 31 19.06 0.05 2.57
CA GLN A 31 18.53 1.35 2.18
C GLN A 31 17.01 1.26 2.07
N MET A 32 16.32 2.24 2.63
CA MET A 32 14.87 2.37 2.63
C MET A 32 14.52 3.81 2.24
N ASN A 33 13.49 3.96 1.42
CA ASN A 33 12.99 5.24 0.98
C ASN A 33 11.46 5.22 0.95
N LEU A 34 10.87 6.38 1.20
CA LEU A 34 9.43 6.61 1.15
C LEU A 34 9.20 7.88 0.34
N THR A 35 8.46 7.77 -0.75
CA THR A 35 8.23 8.90 -1.69
C THR A 35 6.74 9.14 -1.84
N ASN A 36 6.31 10.40 -1.76
CA ASN A 36 4.93 10.79 -2.09
C ASN A 36 4.64 10.46 -3.56
N ALA A 37 3.54 9.73 -3.80
CA ALA A 37 3.10 9.24 -5.10
C ALA A 37 1.76 9.85 -5.54
N GLY A 38 1.37 10.96 -4.93
CA GLY A 38 0.09 11.63 -5.17
C GLY A 38 -0.92 11.36 -4.06
N GLN A 39 -2.18 11.61 -4.37
CA GLN A 39 -3.31 11.37 -3.46
C GLN A 39 -4.09 10.12 -3.86
N TRP A 40 -4.78 9.53 -2.88
CA TRP A 40 -5.72 8.43 -3.12
C TRP A 40 -6.97 8.91 -3.87
N TYR A 41 -7.57 8.09 -4.73
CA TYR A 41 -8.84 8.45 -5.37
C TYR A 41 -9.95 8.72 -4.35
N ALA A 42 -9.88 8.08 -3.19
CA ALA A 42 -10.78 8.30 -2.07
C ALA A 42 -10.72 9.71 -1.44
N THR A 43 -9.85 10.61 -1.92
CA THR A 43 -9.86 12.04 -1.56
C THR A 43 -10.48 12.93 -2.62
N MET A 44 -10.88 12.39 -3.78
CA MET A 44 -11.49 13.17 -4.85
C MET A 44 -12.87 13.72 -4.45
N PRO A 45 -13.31 14.85 -5.04
CA PRO A 45 -14.69 15.30 -4.97
C PRO A 45 -15.67 14.20 -5.40
N ALA A 46 -16.85 14.15 -4.77
CA ALA A 46 -17.78 13.02 -4.92
C ALA A 46 -18.29 12.82 -6.36
N ASP A 47 -18.46 13.90 -7.11
CA ASP A 47 -18.85 13.89 -8.52
C ASP A 47 -17.73 13.37 -9.43
N GLU A 48 -16.49 13.82 -9.23
CA GLU A 48 -15.32 13.32 -9.94
C GLU A 48 -15.05 11.85 -9.63
N LEU A 49 -15.14 11.45 -8.36
CA LEU A 49 -14.95 10.07 -7.93
C LEU A 49 -16.01 9.16 -8.55
N LYS A 50 -17.28 9.58 -8.56
CA LYS A 50 -18.36 8.81 -9.19
C LYS A 50 -18.06 8.57 -10.66
N GLN A 51 -17.68 9.62 -11.39
CA GLN A 51 -17.32 9.52 -12.80
C GLN A 51 -16.09 8.61 -13.02
N LEU A 52 -15.07 8.71 -12.16
CA LEU A 52 -13.89 7.85 -12.22
C LEU A 52 -14.25 6.38 -12.01
N LEU A 53 -15.09 6.05 -11.03
CA LEU A 53 -15.50 4.68 -10.74
C LEU A 53 -16.40 4.09 -11.84
N GLU A 54 -17.25 4.90 -12.46
CA GLU A 54 -18.05 4.49 -13.64
C GLU A 54 -17.15 4.16 -14.83
N ASN A 55 -16.11 4.97 -15.05
CA ASN A 55 -15.17 4.80 -16.17
C ASN A 55 -14.07 3.77 -15.90
N ASN A 56 -13.83 3.38 -14.65
CA ASN A 56 -12.77 2.44 -14.26
C ASN A 56 -13.32 1.24 -13.47
N PRO A 57 -13.97 0.26 -14.15
CA PRO A 57 -14.54 -0.91 -13.49
C PRO A 57 -13.56 -1.70 -12.62
N LYS A 58 -12.26 -1.68 -12.96
CA LYS A 58 -11.21 -2.34 -12.17
C LYS A 58 -10.97 -1.67 -10.81
N VAL A 59 -10.99 -0.33 -10.77
CA VAL A 59 -10.86 0.42 -9.51
C VAL A 59 -12.11 0.18 -8.67
N LYS A 60 -13.29 0.28 -9.30
CA LYS A 60 -14.57 -0.01 -8.65
C LYS A 60 -14.64 -1.42 -8.05
N ALA A 61 -14.09 -2.43 -8.73
CA ALA A 61 -14.08 -3.81 -8.23
C ALA A 61 -13.12 -4.02 -7.04
N GLN A 62 -12.14 -3.15 -6.83
CA GLN A 62 -11.20 -3.20 -5.71
C GLN A 62 -11.51 -2.16 -4.63
N TRP A 63 -12.63 -1.46 -4.76
CA TRP A 63 -13.02 -0.40 -3.85
C TRP A 63 -13.49 -0.97 -2.52
N ASP A 64 -13.02 -0.39 -1.43
CA ASP A 64 -13.50 -0.67 -0.08
C ASP A 64 -14.46 0.44 0.40
N ASP A 65 -15.55 0.08 1.07
CA ASP A 65 -16.55 1.05 1.52
C ASP A 65 -16.03 1.99 2.63
N LYS A 66 -15.08 1.55 3.46
CA LYS A 66 -14.48 2.35 4.54
C LYS A 66 -13.23 3.10 4.05
N TYR A 67 -12.37 2.42 3.30
CA TYR A 67 -11.04 2.91 2.94
C TYR A 67 -10.92 3.40 1.48
N GLY A 68 -11.87 3.07 0.61
CA GLY A 68 -11.81 3.39 -0.81
C GLY A 68 -10.71 2.61 -1.53
N ASP A 69 -9.82 3.29 -2.24
CA ASP A 69 -8.66 2.68 -2.91
C ASP A 69 -7.40 2.60 -2.01
N ARG A 70 -7.47 3.09 -0.76
CA ARG A 70 -6.37 3.10 0.21
C ARG A 70 -6.01 1.67 0.64
N MET A 71 -5.03 1.09 -0.04
CA MET A 71 -4.62 -0.30 0.16
C MET A 71 -3.10 -0.43 0.29
N GLN A 72 -2.66 -1.22 1.29
CA GLN A 72 -1.28 -1.70 1.38
C GLN A 72 -1.00 -2.70 0.25
N LYS A 73 -0.10 -2.37 -0.68
CA LYS A 73 0.28 -3.26 -1.80
C LYS A 73 1.78 -3.39 -1.87
N LEU A 74 2.35 -4.41 -1.23
CA LEU A 74 3.79 -4.64 -1.14
C LEU A 74 4.22 -5.91 -1.88
N VAL A 75 5.38 -5.85 -2.54
CA VAL A 75 6.06 -7.00 -3.16
C VAL A 75 7.39 -7.21 -2.48
N PHE A 76 7.63 -8.42 -1.99
CA PHE A 76 8.90 -8.84 -1.38
C PHE A 76 9.66 -9.76 -2.32
N ILE A 77 10.94 -9.47 -2.54
CA ILE A 77 11.85 -10.26 -3.37
C ILE A 77 12.99 -10.75 -2.49
N GLY A 78 13.23 -12.05 -2.49
CA GLY A 78 14.25 -12.66 -1.66
C GLY A 78 14.35 -14.17 -1.85
N GLN A 79 15.18 -14.81 -1.04
CA GLN A 79 15.40 -16.27 -1.07
C GLN A 79 14.95 -16.87 0.26
N HIS A 80 14.32 -18.05 0.22
CA HIS A 80 13.80 -18.71 1.42
C HIS A 80 12.95 -17.77 2.29
N LEU A 81 12.01 -17.07 1.63
CA LEU A 81 11.10 -16.15 2.30
C LEU A 81 10.14 -16.93 3.19
N ASP A 82 10.07 -16.52 4.46
CA ASP A 82 9.03 -16.97 5.37
C ASP A 82 7.81 -16.06 5.20
N ARG A 83 6.89 -16.48 4.31
CA ARG A 83 5.68 -15.71 3.99
C ARG A 83 4.82 -15.49 5.24
N GLU A 84 4.69 -16.49 6.09
CA GLU A 84 3.85 -16.40 7.28
C GLU A 84 4.41 -15.38 8.28
N ALA A 85 5.71 -15.43 8.54
CA ALA A 85 6.35 -14.45 9.41
C ALA A 85 6.27 -13.02 8.85
N ILE A 86 6.42 -12.85 7.53
CA ILE A 86 6.28 -11.53 6.88
C ILE A 86 4.85 -11.02 7.03
N THR A 87 3.84 -11.83 6.69
CA THR A 87 2.43 -11.45 6.79
C THR A 87 2.07 -11.12 8.23
N LYS A 88 2.43 -11.96 9.21
CA LYS A 88 2.18 -11.71 10.63
C LYS A 88 2.83 -10.41 11.12
N GLY A 89 4.05 -10.11 10.63
CA GLY A 89 4.72 -8.86 10.94
C GLY A 89 3.98 -7.64 10.40
N LEU A 90 3.47 -7.72 9.16
CA LEU A 90 2.66 -6.65 8.57
C LEU A 90 1.33 -6.48 9.30
N ASP A 91 0.64 -7.58 9.61
CA ASP A 91 -0.65 -7.56 10.32
C ASP A 91 -0.51 -6.94 11.72
N SER A 92 0.63 -7.17 12.40
CA SER A 92 0.91 -6.55 13.71
C SER A 92 1.10 -5.03 13.67
N CYS A 93 1.28 -4.45 12.48
CA CYS A 93 1.39 -3.00 12.29
C CYS A 93 0.04 -2.33 11.97
N LEU A 94 -1.03 -3.11 11.78
CA LEU A 94 -2.36 -2.55 11.51
C LEU A 94 -2.98 -2.00 12.79
N GLU A 95 -3.74 -0.92 12.66
CA GLU A 95 -4.52 -0.28 13.73
C GLU A 95 -6.00 -0.27 13.32
N ASP A 96 -6.91 -0.37 14.30
CA ASP A 96 -8.38 -0.42 14.08
C ASP A 96 -9.00 0.96 13.72
#